data_AF-A0A354CTD8-F1
#
_entry.id   AF-A0A354CTD8-F1
#
_cell.length_a   1.000
_cell.length_b   1.000
_cell.length_c   1.000
_cell.angle_alpha   90.00
_cell.angle_beta   90.00
_cell.angle_gamma   90.00
#
_symmetry.space_group_name_H-M   'P 1'
#
loop_
_entity.id
_entity.type
_entity.pdbx_description
1 polymer ?
#
loop_
_entity_poly.entity_id
_entity_poly.type
_entity_poly.pdbx_seq_one_letter_code
_entity_poly.pdbx_strand_id
1 'polypeptide(L)'
;LICPTVEDYRGFFHKHLKNAQSICHLCCGTNVRDSFYNAQKAAETIKNVYVADSKQIGGGMLFQVEQAIRLAGEGFSPEFIIKSIDELDHHINSTYTAKDTSWGRRLGIVSRNLSTAMDFFCLAPLVTVKNGGIKFGAVIRSDHEYYRNYIAKILKNKRNIDRSLLIISCPKPYTKRLDRYKAEVAKYVRFDRIVVTDISAKVVCRLGEESMGLHFLTL
;
A
#
# COMPACT_ATOMS: atom_id res chain seq x y z
N LEU A 1 7.39 3.05 -14.53
CA LEU A 1 6.23 2.13 -14.62
C LEU A 1 5.31 2.76 -15.64
N ILE A 2 4.85 2.02 -16.66
CA ILE A 2 3.93 2.59 -17.65
C ILE A 2 2.56 2.62 -16.98
N CYS A 3 1.98 3.81 -16.83
CA CYS A 3 0.59 3.97 -16.43
C CYS A 3 -0.29 3.63 -17.63
N PRO A 4 -1.44 2.94 -17.44
CA PRO A 4 -2.40 2.76 -18.53
C PRO A 4 -2.77 4.12 -19.13
N THR A 5 -2.90 4.15 -20.44
CA THR A 5 -3.31 5.35 -21.18
C THR A 5 -4.81 5.61 -20.98
N VAL A 6 -5.27 6.79 -21.36
CA VAL A 6 -6.70 7.12 -21.37
C VAL A 6 -7.49 6.10 -22.21
N GLU A 7 -6.93 5.65 -23.34
CA GLU A 7 -7.60 4.70 -24.22
C GLU A 7 -7.66 3.28 -23.63
N ASP A 8 -6.61 2.85 -22.93
CA ASP A 8 -6.62 1.59 -22.18
C ASP A 8 -7.76 1.58 -21.15
N TYR A 9 -7.95 2.70 -20.43
CA TYR A 9 -9.04 2.85 -19.48
C TYR A 9 -10.41 2.88 -20.13
N ARG A 10 -10.59 3.60 -21.25
CA ARG A 10 -11.86 3.58 -21.99
C ARG A 10 -12.25 2.19 -22.45
N GLY A 11 -11.30 1.45 -23.03
CA GLY A 11 -11.50 0.06 -23.43
C GLY A 11 -11.90 -0.82 -22.25
N PHE A 12 -11.22 -0.66 -21.11
CA PHE A 12 -11.54 -1.36 -19.87
C PHE A 12 -12.95 -1.02 -19.36
N PHE A 13 -13.31 0.27 -19.25
CA PHE A 13 -14.62 0.69 -18.73
C PHE A 13 -15.78 0.24 -19.63
N HIS A 14 -15.68 0.43 -20.95
CA HIS A 14 -16.70 -0.05 -21.89
C HIS A 14 -16.89 -1.58 -21.81
N LYS A 15 -15.79 -2.33 -21.69
CA LYS A 15 -15.86 -3.79 -21.56
C LYS A 15 -16.65 -4.20 -20.31
N HIS A 16 -16.38 -3.57 -19.17
CA HIS A 16 -16.97 -3.96 -17.90
C HIS A 16 -18.41 -3.44 -17.69
N LEU A 17 -18.76 -2.28 -18.23
CA LEU A 17 -20.14 -1.76 -18.20
C LEU A 17 -21.15 -2.60 -18.99
N LYS A 18 -20.70 -3.50 -19.88
CA LYS A 18 -21.59 -4.48 -20.52
C LYS A 18 -22.26 -5.42 -19.51
N ASN A 19 -21.60 -5.66 -18.36
CA ASN A 19 -22.03 -6.63 -17.36
C ASN A 19 -22.24 -6.00 -15.97
N ALA A 20 -22.12 -4.68 -15.83
CA ALA A 20 -22.23 -3.97 -14.56
C ALA A 20 -23.02 -2.67 -14.75
N GLN A 21 -23.84 -2.31 -13.76
CA GLN A 21 -24.61 -1.07 -13.79
C GLN A 21 -23.71 0.17 -13.66
N SER A 22 -22.65 0.05 -12.87
CA SER A 22 -21.67 1.09 -12.60
C SER A 22 -20.30 0.48 -12.27
N ILE A 23 -19.25 1.30 -12.35
CA ILE A 23 -17.88 0.93 -12.00
C ILE A 23 -17.37 1.93 -10.96
N CYS A 24 -16.95 1.44 -9.80
CA CYS A 24 -16.07 2.18 -8.88
C CYS A 24 -14.62 1.78 -9.17
N HIS A 25 -13.85 2.66 -9.78
CA HIS A 25 -12.46 2.43 -10.15
C HIS A 25 -11.50 3.10 -9.16
N LEU A 26 -10.81 2.29 -8.36
CA LEU A 26 -9.84 2.75 -7.38
C LEU A 26 -8.43 2.79 -7.97
N CYS A 27 -7.83 3.98 -8.04
CA CYS A 27 -6.47 4.19 -8.51
C CYS A 27 -5.47 4.30 -7.35
N CYS A 28 -4.20 3.96 -7.60
CA CYS A 28 -3.14 4.25 -6.63
C CYS A 28 -2.88 5.76 -6.50
N GLY A 29 -2.30 6.15 -5.36
CA GLY A 29 -1.96 7.52 -5.01
C GLY A 29 -1.40 8.38 -6.16
N THR A 30 -2.02 9.54 -6.37
CA THR A 30 -1.64 10.53 -7.40
C THR A 30 -0.18 10.99 -7.32
N ASN A 31 0.40 11.10 -6.11
CA ASN A 31 1.81 11.44 -5.92
C ASN A 31 2.77 10.26 -6.16
N VAL A 32 2.27 9.12 -6.64
CA VAL A 32 3.08 7.97 -7.08
C VAL A 32 2.93 7.73 -8.58
N ARG A 33 1.73 7.90 -9.13
CA ARG A 33 1.43 7.64 -10.55
C ARG A 33 0.29 8.49 -11.09
N ASP A 34 0.37 8.79 -12.38
CA ASP A 34 -0.69 9.49 -13.13
C ASP A 34 -1.91 8.63 -13.48
N SER A 35 -1.99 7.40 -12.96
CA SER A 35 -3.09 6.47 -13.26
C SER A 35 -4.46 7.04 -12.94
N PHE A 36 -4.57 7.85 -11.87
CA PHE A 36 -5.81 8.52 -11.50
C PHE A 36 -6.26 9.53 -12.56
N TYR A 37 -5.36 10.41 -13.01
CA TYR A 37 -5.69 11.43 -14.01
C TYR A 37 -6.09 10.81 -15.34
N ASN A 38 -5.39 9.77 -15.77
CA ASN A 38 -5.73 9.05 -17.00
C ASN A 38 -7.09 8.35 -16.91
N ALA A 39 -7.40 7.72 -15.77
CA ALA A 39 -8.69 7.07 -15.53
C ALA A 39 -9.82 8.10 -15.45
N GLN A 40 -9.61 9.21 -14.74
CA GLN A 40 -10.57 10.30 -14.62
C GLN A 40 -10.88 10.89 -16.00
N LYS A 41 -9.85 11.14 -16.82
CA LYS A 41 -10.02 11.63 -18.19
C LYS A 41 -10.83 10.67 -19.07
N ALA A 42 -10.62 9.37 -18.91
CA ALA A 42 -11.38 8.35 -19.62
C ALA A 42 -12.86 8.32 -19.18
N ALA A 43 -13.11 8.54 -17.89
CA ALA A 43 -14.45 8.52 -17.31
C ALA A 43 -15.31 9.75 -17.69
N GLU A 44 -14.72 10.91 -18.04
CA GLU A 44 -15.46 12.11 -18.47
C GLU A 44 -16.48 11.83 -19.61
N THR A 45 -16.15 10.89 -20.50
CA THR A 45 -16.99 10.53 -21.66
C THR A 45 -17.84 9.28 -21.43
N ILE A 46 -17.79 8.66 -20.25
CA ILE A 46 -18.45 7.37 -19.96
C ILE A 46 -19.31 7.51 -18.71
N LYS A 47 -20.62 7.39 -18.86
CA LYS A 47 -21.56 7.43 -17.73
C LYS A 47 -21.35 6.22 -16.80
N ASN A 48 -21.71 6.38 -15.53
CA ASN A 48 -21.66 5.36 -14.48
C ASN A 48 -20.25 4.83 -14.14
N VAL A 49 -19.20 5.62 -14.43
CA VAL A 49 -17.83 5.34 -13.98
C VAL A 49 -17.43 6.36 -12.93
N TYR A 50 -17.02 5.87 -11.77
CA TYR A 50 -16.66 6.66 -10.60
C TYR A 50 -15.21 6.34 -10.25
N VAL A 51 -14.32 7.32 -10.45
CA VAL A 51 -12.88 7.15 -10.25
C VAL A 51 -12.47 7.77 -8.92
N ALA A 52 -11.74 7.01 -8.09
CA ALA A 52 -11.19 7.48 -6.82
C ALA A 52 -9.67 7.42 -6.80
N ASP A 53 -9.05 8.44 -6.20
CA ASP A 53 -7.67 8.36 -5.73
C ASP A 53 -7.68 7.68 -4.35
N SER A 54 -7.09 6.49 -4.25
CA SER A 54 -6.95 5.78 -2.97
C SER A 54 -6.12 6.54 -1.95
N LYS A 55 -5.25 7.45 -2.40
CA LYS A 55 -4.15 8.05 -1.62
C LYS A 55 -3.18 7.03 -1.01
N GLN A 56 -3.33 5.75 -1.38
CA GLN A 56 -2.58 4.60 -0.89
C GLN A 56 -1.84 3.90 -2.04
N ILE A 57 -1.01 2.93 -1.68
CA ILE A 57 -0.38 2.00 -2.63
C ILE A 57 -0.40 0.58 -2.05
N GLY A 58 -0.43 -0.42 -2.93
CA GLY A 58 -0.24 -1.83 -2.55
C GLY A 58 -1.23 -2.27 -1.47
N GLY A 59 -0.71 -2.92 -0.41
CA GLY A 59 -1.53 -3.47 0.67
C GLY A 59 -2.43 -2.47 1.40
N GLY A 60 -2.08 -1.18 1.44
CA GLY A 60 -2.94 -0.15 2.03
C GLY A 60 -4.28 0.00 1.31
N MET A 61 -4.27 -0.14 -0.02
CA MET A 61 -5.48 -0.03 -0.84
C MET A 61 -6.49 -1.16 -0.57
N LEU A 62 -6.05 -2.29 -0.01
CA LEU A 62 -6.91 -3.45 0.21
C LEU A 62 -7.99 -3.19 1.28
N PHE A 63 -7.74 -2.30 2.26
CA PHE A 63 -8.77 -1.85 3.21
C PHE A 63 -9.91 -1.12 2.50
N GLN A 64 -9.57 -0.23 1.56
CA GLN A 64 -10.56 0.48 0.75
C GLN A 64 -11.30 -0.46 -0.20
N VAL A 65 -10.60 -1.44 -0.78
CA VAL A 65 -11.24 -2.47 -1.61
C VAL A 65 -12.22 -3.31 -0.79
N GLU A 66 -11.86 -3.76 0.42
CA GLU A 66 -12.76 -4.52 1.31
C GLU A 66 -14.00 -3.70 1.69
N GLN A 67 -13.82 -2.42 2.07
CA GLN A 67 -14.92 -1.51 2.35
C GLN A 67 -15.82 -1.29 1.12
N ALA A 68 -15.25 -1.09 -0.06
CA ALA A 68 -16.01 -0.89 -1.30
C ALA A 68 -16.82 -2.13 -1.68
N ILE A 69 -16.24 -3.33 -1.56
CA ILE A 69 -16.94 -4.59 -1.82
C ILE A 69 -18.11 -4.77 -0.86
N ARG A 70 -17.90 -4.51 0.44
CA ARG A 70 -18.94 -4.60 1.46
C ARG A 70 -20.11 -3.67 1.14
N LEU A 71 -19.82 -2.39 0.93
CA LEU A 71 -20.84 -1.38 0.64
C LEU A 71 -21.57 -1.63 -0.70
N ALA A 72 -20.86 -2.11 -1.72
CA ALA A 72 -21.49 -2.51 -2.99
C ALA A 72 -22.44 -3.71 -2.78
N GLY A 73 -22.04 -4.70 -1.99
CA GLY A 73 -22.89 -5.85 -1.64
C GLY A 73 -24.12 -5.48 -0.80
N GLU A 74 -24.02 -4.40 -0.02
CA GLU A 74 -25.13 -3.82 0.75
C GLU A 74 -26.03 -2.88 -0.09
N GLY A 75 -25.69 -2.64 -1.37
CA GLY A 75 -26.51 -1.84 -2.29
C GLY A 75 -26.33 -0.32 -2.16
N PHE A 76 -25.26 0.15 -1.53
CA PHE A 76 -24.95 1.58 -1.48
C PHE A 76 -24.59 2.15 -2.85
N SER A 77 -24.86 3.44 -3.04
CA SER A 77 -24.55 4.12 -4.31
C SER A 77 -23.04 4.26 -4.52
N PRO A 78 -22.56 4.31 -5.78
CA PRO A 78 -21.16 4.54 -6.08
C PRO A 78 -20.57 5.79 -5.43
N GLU A 79 -21.32 6.89 -5.37
CA GLU A 79 -20.90 8.14 -4.74
C GLU A 79 -20.65 7.95 -3.24
N PHE A 80 -21.52 7.21 -2.56
CA PHE A 80 -21.33 6.89 -1.15
C PHE A 80 -20.12 5.98 -0.93
N ILE A 81 -19.92 4.98 -1.80
CA ILE A 81 -18.76 4.08 -1.74
C ILE A 81 -17.46 4.89 -1.86
N ILE A 82 -17.37 5.77 -2.86
CA ILE A 82 -16.19 6.62 -3.11
C ILE A 82 -15.92 7.53 -1.92
N LYS A 83 -16.96 8.14 -1.34
CA LYS A 83 -16.83 8.96 -0.14
C LYS A 83 -16.32 8.14 1.06
N SER A 84 -16.88 6.96 1.29
CA SER A 84 -16.51 6.12 2.43
C SER A 84 -15.08 5.62 2.36
N ILE A 85 -14.59 5.24 1.17
CA ILE A 85 -13.19 4.82 1.02
C ILE A 85 -12.20 6.00 1.12
N ASP A 86 -12.62 7.21 0.74
CA ASP A 86 -11.80 8.42 0.93
C ASP A 86 -11.66 8.77 2.42
N GLU A 87 -12.76 8.70 3.17
CA GLU A 87 -12.74 8.89 4.63
C GLU A 87 -11.86 7.83 5.33
N LEU A 88 -11.89 6.58 4.86
CA LEU A 88 -11.10 5.49 5.41
C LEU A 88 -9.59 5.73 5.30
N ASP A 89 -9.10 6.46 4.28
CA ASP A 89 -7.68 6.75 4.07
C ASP A 89 -7.01 7.34 5.32
N HIS A 90 -7.73 8.20 6.04
CA HIS A 90 -7.24 8.86 7.25
C HIS A 90 -6.87 7.90 8.38
N HIS A 91 -7.42 6.68 8.33
CA HIS A 91 -7.20 5.63 9.33
C HIS A 91 -6.14 4.62 8.88
N ILE A 92 -5.78 4.60 7.59
CA ILE A 92 -4.86 3.59 7.03
C ILE A 92 -3.41 3.96 7.34
N ASN A 93 -2.74 3.07 8.08
CA ASN A 93 -1.31 3.15 8.32
C ASN A 93 -0.62 2.18 7.36
N SER A 94 0.07 2.71 6.35
CA SER A 94 0.83 1.92 5.38
C SER A 94 2.31 2.23 5.45
N THR A 95 3.12 1.26 5.84
CA THR A 95 4.57 1.42 5.93
C THR A 95 5.30 0.36 5.14
N TYR A 96 6.52 0.68 4.70
CA TYR A 96 7.39 -0.24 3.98
C TYR A 96 8.84 -0.07 4.41
N THR A 97 9.59 -1.15 4.32
CA THR A 97 11.04 -1.15 4.40
C THR A 97 11.61 -2.29 3.56
N ALA A 98 12.93 -2.33 3.44
CA ALA A 98 13.64 -3.49 2.94
C ALA A 98 15.01 -3.58 3.60
N LYS A 99 15.62 -4.76 3.59
CA LYS A 99 16.96 -4.96 4.16
C LYS A 99 18.03 -4.11 3.45
N ASP A 100 17.94 -3.98 2.14
CA ASP A 100 18.88 -3.16 1.37
C ASP A 100 18.80 -1.70 1.85
N THR A 101 19.93 -1.04 2.04
CA THR A 101 19.99 0.34 2.52
C THR A 101 19.89 1.34 1.35
N SER A 102 20.21 0.89 0.14
CA SER A 102 20.32 1.72 -1.06
C SER A 102 19.01 1.91 -1.83
N TRP A 103 17.93 1.18 -1.50
CA TRP A 103 16.66 1.31 -2.22
C TRP A 103 16.03 2.69 -2.10
N GLY A 104 16.21 3.37 -0.95
CA GLY A 104 15.71 4.72 -0.73
C GLY A 104 16.31 5.70 -1.75
N ARG A 105 17.60 5.54 -2.08
CA ARG A 105 18.29 6.30 -3.12
C ARG A 105 17.78 5.97 -4.51
N ARG A 106 17.57 4.67 -4.82
CA ARG A 106 17.03 4.22 -6.12
C ARG A 106 15.61 4.72 -6.38
N LEU A 107 14.83 4.96 -5.32
CA LEU A 107 13.49 5.54 -5.41
C LEU A 107 13.48 7.08 -5.33
N GLY A 108 14.63 7.74 -5.15
CA GLY A 108 14.71 9.20 -4.98
C GLY A 108 14.13 9.71 -3.66
N ILE A 109 13.88 8.82 -2.69
CA ILE A 109 13.30 9.15 -1.38
C ILE A 109 14.37 9.64 -0.41
N VAL A 110 15.60 9.15 -0.56
CA VAL A 110 16.74 9.46 0.28
C VAL A 110 17.83 10.11 -0.57
N SER A 111 18.42 11.21 -0.10
CA SER A 111 19.53 11.89 -0.78
C SER A 111 20.78 11.01 -0.82
N ARG A 112 21.71 11.31 -1.73
CA ARG A 112 22.97 10.55 -1.85
C ARG A 112 23.75 10.55 -0.53
N ASN A 113 23.92 11.72 0.09
CA ASN A 113 24.70 11.86 1.32
C ASN A 113 24.07 11.09 2.49
N LEU A 114 22.74 11.16 2.62
CA LEU A 114 22.02 10.42 3.65
C LEU A 114 22.10 8.91 3.41
N SER A 115 21.98 8.45 2.16
CA SER A 115 22.16 7.03 1.80
C SER A 115 23.56 6.53 2.18
N THR A 116 24.61 7.29 1.87
CA THR A 116 25.99 6.91 2.23
C THR A 116 26.18 6.80 3.75
N ALA A 117 25.62 7.74 4.52
CA ALA A 117 25.68 7.67 5.98
C ALA A 117 24.91 6.45 6.52
N MET A 118 23.72 6.17 5.96
CA MET A 118 22.92 5.01 6.33
C MET A 118 23.65 3.69 6.02
N ASP A 119 24.32 3.58 4.88
CA ASP A 119 25.13 2.41 4.52
C ASP A 119 26.25 2.19 5.55
N PHE A 120 26.97 3.27 5.94
CA PHE A 120 28.04 3.21 6.93
C PHE A 120 27.55 2.72 8.30
N PHE A 121 26.35 3.15 8.71
CA PHE A 121 25.73 2.74 9.97
C PHE A 121 24.82 1.51 9.85
N CYS A 122 24.82 0.79 8.72
CA CYS A 122 23.94 -0.36 8.49
C CYS A 122 22.47 -0.03 8.85
N LEU A 123 21.95 1.05 8.29
CA LEU A 123 20.59 1.54 8.48
C LEU A 123 19.80 1.46 7.18
N ALA A 124 18.59 0.93 7.24
CA ALA A 124 17.66 0.91 6.12
C ALA A 124 16.59 2.00 6.29
N PRO A 125 16.10 2.60 5.19
CA PRO A 125 14.99 3.53 5.28
C PRO A 125 13.71 2.79 5.65
N LEU A 126 12.82 3.50 6.33
CA LEU A 126 11.43 3.12 6.55
C LEU A 126 10.59 4.25 5.97
N VAL A 127 9.67 3.89 5.08
CA VAL A 127 8.75 4.84 4.45
C VAL A 127 7.33 4.60 4.88
N THR A 128 6.54 5.67 4.84
CA THR A 128 5.10 5.64 5.05
C THR A 128 4.41 6.15 3.79
N VAL A 129 3.22 5.64 3.53
CA VAL A 129 2.32 6.21 2.51
C VAL A 129 1.44 7.23 3.20
N LYS A 130 1.44 8.46 2.68
CA LYS A 130 0.61 9.55 3.21
C LYS A 130 0.33 10.57 2.12
N ASN A 131 -0.90 11.07 2.08
CA ASN A 131 -1.36 12.07 1.12
C ASN A 131 -1.05 11.64 -0.33
N GLY A 132 -1.34 10.39 -0.68
CA GLY A 132 -1.15 9.86 -2.04
C GLY A 132 0.29 9.61 -2.45
N GLY A 133 1.28 9.76 -1.56
CA GLY A 133 2.70 9.63 -1.89
C GLY A 133 3.50 8.82 -0.89
N ILE A 134 4.71 8.43 -1.30
CA ILE A 134 5.68 7.76 -0.42
C ILE A 134 6.52 8.83 0.27
N LYS A 135 6.57 8.78 1.60
CA LYS A 135 7.32 9.73 2.44
C LYS A 135 8.35 8.98 3.27
N PHE A 136 9.54 9.56 3.39
CA PHE A 136 10.53 9.11 4.36
C PHE A 136 9.95 9.25 5.78
N GLY A 137 10.01 8.19 6.58
CA GLY A 137 9.46 8.16 7.92
C GLY A 137 10.56 8.05 8.98
N ALA A 138 11.39 7.02 8.89
CA ALA A 138 12.43 6.74 9.86
C ALA A 138 13.56 5.92 9.24
N VAL A 139 14.54 5.57 10.08
CA VAL A 139 15.56 4.56 9.78
C VAL A 139 15.45 3.42 10.78
N ILE A 140 15.83 2.23 10.35
CA ILE A 140 15.92 1.02 11.17
C ILE A 140 17.27 0.34 10.94
N ARG A 141 17.72 -0.47 11.89
CA ARG A 141 18.93 -1.29 11.69
C ARG A 141 18.66 -2.34 10.60
N SER A 142 19.57 -2.43 9.63
CA SER A 142 19.47 -3.29 8.43
C SER A 142 20.26 -4.59 8.55
N ASP A 143 20.23 -5.21 9.71
CA ASP A 143 20.90 -6.49 9.97
C ASP A 143 20.08 -7.69 9.42
N HIS A 144 20.50 -8.92 9.74
CA HIS A 144 19.78 -10.13 9.35
C HIS A 144 18.38 -10.25 9.99
N GLU A 145 18.10 -9.47 11.04
CA GLU A 145 16.84 -9.42 11.75
C GLU A 145 16.11 -8.08 11.54
N TYR A 146 16.39 -7.35 10.45
CA TYR A 146 15.78 -6.04 10.14
C TYR A 146 14.25 -6.05 10.28
N TYR A 147 13.58 -7.16 9.94
CA TYR A 147 12.14 -7.32 10.07
C TYR A 147 11.66 -7.20 11.52
N ARG A 148 12.44 -7.66 12.51
CA ARG A 148 12.12 -7.48 13.94
C ARG A 148 12.21 -6.03 14.34
N ASN A 149 13.30 -5.37 13.95
CA ASN A 149 13.49 -3.94 14.17
C ASN A 149 12.35 -3.13 13.54
N TYR A 150 11.93 -3.50 12.33
CA TYR A 150 10.81 -2.90 11.62
C TYR A 150 9.47 -3.11 12.33
N ILE A 151 9.10 -4.36 12.63
CA ILE A 151 7.81 -4.70 13.27
C ILE A 151 7.73 -4.03 14.65
N ALA A 152 8.80 -4.10 15.44
CA ALA A 152 8.87 -3.43 16.74
C ALA A 152 8.70 -1.91 16.62
N LYS A 153 9.37 -1.28 15.65
CA LYS A 153 9.27 0.16 15.38
C LYS A 153 7.84 0.59 15.05
N ILE A 154 7.10 -0.24 14.33
CA ILE A 154 5.74 0.05 13.89
C ILE A 154 4.70 -0.25 14.97
N LEU A 155 4.83 -1.36 15.71
CA LEU A 155 3.76 -1.88 16.57
C LEU A 155 3.96 -1.62 18.07
N LYS A 156 5.19 -1.65 18.59
CA LYS A 156 5.46 -1.75 20.04
C LYS A 156 4.77 -0.70 20.91
N ASN A 157 4.75 0.55 20.47
CA ASN A 157 4.21 1.68 21.22
C ASN A 157 3.05 2.38 20.49
N LYS A 158 2.50 1.75 19.46
CA LYS A 158 1.45 2.35 18.65
C LYS A 158 0.11 2.15 19.37
N ARG A 159 -0.53 3.26 19.72
CA ARG A 159 -1.85 3.27 20.35
C ARG A 159 -2.94 3.20 19.27
N ASN A 160 -4.15 2.80 19.70
CA ASN A 160 -5.36 2.78 18.88
C ASN A 160 -5.25 1.94 17.60
N ILE A 161 -4.46 0.87 17.61
CA ILE A 161 -4.48 -0.08 16.49
C ILE A 161 -5.84 -0.79 16.48
N ASP A 162 -6.53 -0.74 15.35
CA ASP A 162 -7.62 -1.65 15.05
C ASP A 162 -7.04 -3.06 14.85
N ARG A 163 -7.49 -4.00 15.66
CA ARG A 163 -6.95 -5.37 15.71
C ARG A 163 -7.66 -6.33 14.75
N SER A 164 -8.69 -5.88 14.03
CA SER A 164 -9.49 -6.75 13.15
C SER A 164 -8.66 -7.36 12.00
N LEU A 165 -7.76 -6.57 11.41
CA LEU A 165 -7.01 -6.99 10.23
C LEU A 165 -5.61 -6.36 10.17
N LEU A 166 -4.60 -7.22 10.01
CA LEU A 166 -3.28 -6.84 9.53
C LEU A 166 -3.08 -7.37 8.11
N ILE A 167 -2.56 -6.52 7.24
CA ILE A 167 -2.06 -6.93 5.93
C ILE A 167 -0.55 -6.83 5.93
N ILE A 168 0.11 -7.92 5.55
CA ILE A 168 1.56 -7.99 5.35
C ILE A 168 1.84 -8.03 3.85
N SER A 169 2.59 -7.06 3.35
CA SER A 169 3.12 -7.08 1.99
C SER A 169 4.52 -7.69 2.00
N CYS A 170 4.78 -8.76 1.24
CA CYS A 170 6.15 -9.27 1.05
C CYS A 170 6.30 -9.98 -0.32
N PRO A 171 7.53 -10.20 -0.82
CA PRO A 171 7.75 -10.95 -2.05
C PRO A 171 7.45 -12.44 -1.90
N LYS A 172 6.93 -13.07 -2.97
CA LYS A 172 6.86 -14.54 -3.07
C LYS A 172 8.24 -15.20 -3.20
N PRO A 173 8.39 -16.46 -2.75
CA PRO A 173 7.41 -17.26 -2.00
C PRO A 173 7.35 -16.84 -0.52
N TYR A 174 6.13 -16.66 0.01
CA TYR A 174 5.92 -16.12 1.37
C TYR A 174 6.37 -17.06 2.50
N THR A 175 6.24 -18.37 2.28
CA THR A 175 6.16 -19.39 3.35
C THR A 175 7.37 -19.41 4.28
N LYS A 176 8.59 -19.26 3.75
CA LYS A 176 9.82 -19.31 4.59
C LYS A 176 9.97 -18.13 5.55
N ARG A 177 9.39 -16.96 5.24
CA ARG A 177 9.53 -15.74 6.05
C ARG A 177 8.29 -15.41 6.86
N LEU A 178 7.12 -15.80 6.38
CA LEU A 178 5.83 -15.40 6.92
C LEU A 178 5.62 -15.84 8.38
N ASP A 179 6.00 -17.06 8.74
CA ASP A 179 5.83 -17.55 10.11
C ASP A 179 6.66 -16.72 11.10
N ARG A 180 7.87 -16.30 10.70
CA ARG A 180 8.71 -15.40 11.50
C ARG A 180 8.08 -14.02 11.66
N TYR A 181 7.47 -13.48 10.59
CA TYR A 181 6.79 -12.19 10.64
C TYR A 181 5.57 -12.24 11.54
N LYS A 182 4.74 -13.30 11.41
CA LYS A 182 3.56 -13.50 12.28
C LYS A 182 3.96 -13.67 13.75
N ALA A 183 4.98 -14.48 14.02
CA ALA A 183 5.49 -14.68 15.37
C ALA A 183 6.02 -13.38 15.99
N GLU A 184 6.73 -12.56 15.21
CA GLU A 184 7.23 -11.27 15.69
C GLU A 184 6.11 -10.24 15.90
N VAL A 185 5.13 -10.17 15.00
CA VAL A 185 3.92 -9.33 15.16
C VAL A 185 3.20 -9.69 16.46
N ALA A 186 3.02 -10.98 16.74
CA ALA A 186 2.30 -11.48 17.91
C ALA A 186 2.94 -11.08 19.26
N LYS A 187 4.22 -10.65 19.27
CA LYS A 187 4.87 -10.11 20.46
C LYS A 187 4.34 -8.74 20.87
N TYR A 188 3.78 -7.97 19.94
CA TYR A 188 3.34 -6.59 20.17
C TYR A 188 1.82 -6.44 20.07
N VAL A 189 1.21 -7.05 19.06
CA VAL A 189 -0.24 -6.95 18.81
C VAL A 189 -0.77 -8.28 18.31
N ARG A 190 -1.88 -8.73 18.89
CA ARG A 190 -2.66 -9.86 18.38
C ARG A 190 -3.77 -9.32 17.47
N PHE A 191 -3.67 -9.63 16.18
CA PHE A 191 -4.71 -9.34 15.19
C PHE A 191 -5.65 -10.54 15.04
N ASP A 192 -6.92 -10.28 14.78
CA ASP A 192 -7.95 -11.31 14.56
C ASP A 192 -7.71 -12.03 13.22
N ARG A 193 -7.31 -11.26 12.19
CA ARG A 193 -6.98 -11.76 10.86
C ARG A 193 -5.64 -11.20 10.40
N ILE A 194 -4.80 -12.05 9.79
CA ILE A 194 -3.58 -11.64 9.10
C ILE A 194 -3.66 -12.12 7.65
N VAL A 195 -3.70 -11.17 6.71
CA VAL A 195 -3.68 -11.42 5.27
C VAL A 195 -2.31 -11.08 4.71
N VAL A 196 -1.87 -11.81 3.68
CA VAL A 196 -0.60 -11.57 3.01
C VAL A 196 -0.84 -11.22 1.55
N THR A 197 -0.20 -10.16 1.09
CA THR A 197 -0.23 -9.73 -0.31
C THR A 197 1.18 -9.66 -0.90
N ASP A 198 1.27 -9.81 -2.22
CA ASP A 198 2.54 -9.83 -2.93
C ASP A 198 3.10 -8.41 -3.08
N ILE A 199 4.41 -8.29 -2.98
CA ILE A 199 5.12 -7.17 -3.59
C ILE A 199 5.51 -7.62 -4.99
N SER A 200 4.88 -7.04 -6.02
CA SER A 200 5.13 -7.44 -7.41
C SER A 200 6.63 -7.45 -7.76
N ALA A 201 7.06 -8.41 -8.59
CA ALA A 201 8.46 -8.58 -8.99
C ALA A 201 9.14 -7.28 -9.46
N LYS A 202 8.40 -6.42 -10.18
CA LYS A 202 8.91 -5.12 -10.63
C LYS A 202 9.27 -4.15 -9.50
N VAL A 203 8.53 -4.21 -8.39
CA VAL A 203 8.81 -3.43 -7.18
C VAL A 203 9.93 -4.10 -6.39
N VAL A 204 9.97 -5.44 -6.35
CA VAL A 204 11.06 -6.22 -5.74
C VAL A 204 12.41 -5.91 -6.37
N CYS A 205 12.51 -5.77 -7.70
CA CYS A 205 13.76 -5.37 -8.36
C CYS A 205 14.30 -4.00 -7.88
N ARG A 206 13.44 -3.15 -7.28
CA ARG A 206 13.83 -1.84 -6.76
C ARG A 206 14.07 -1.85 -5.25
N LEU A 207 13.27 -2.59 -4.49
CA LEU A 207 13.34 -2.66 -3.02
C LEU A 207 14.26 -3.77 -2.49
N GLY A 208 14.40 -4.87 -3.23
CA GLY A 208 15.07 -6.10 -2.82
C GLY A 208 14.10 -7.20 -2.39
N GLU A 209 14.58 -8.44 -2.38
CA GLU A 209 13.79 -9.64 -2.02
C GLU A 209 13.41 -9.70 -0.55
N GLU A 210 14.12 -8.96 0.30
CA GLU A 210 13.83 -8.76 1.72
C GLU A 210 13.06 -7.46 1.92
N SER A 211 12.08 -7.19 1.06
CA SER A 211 11.14 -6.08 1.24
C SER A 211 9.92 -6.51 2.04
N MET A 212 9.39 -5.60 2.84
CA MET A 212 8.27 -5.87 3.72
C MET A 212 7.42 -4.61 3.91
N GLY A 213 6.10 -4.77 3.98
CA GLY A 213 5.18 -3.73 4.39
C GLY A 213 4.17 -4.23 5.41
N LEU A 214 3.76 -3.33 6.31
CA LEU A 214 2.71 -3.54 7.30
C LEU A 214 1.61 -2.51 7.07
N HIS A 215 0.37 -2.99 7.01
CA HIS A 215 -0.82 -2.18 6.80
C HIS A 215 -1.91 -2.54 7.81
N PHE A 216 -2.42 -1.54 8.52
CA PHE A 216 -3.50 -1.69 9.51
C PHE A 216 -4.26 -0.38 9.66
N LEU A 217 -5.46 -0.44 10.25
CA LEU A 217 -6.25 0.73 10.59
C LEU A 217 -5.92 1.23 12.00
N THR A 218 -6.12 2.52 12.23
CA THR A 218 -6.14 3.11 13.58
C THR A 218 -7.46 3.79 13.89
N LEU A 219 -7.92 3.63 15.13
CA LEU A 219 -9.14 4.24 15.69
C LEU A 219 -8.92 5.71 16.08
#